data_AF-A0A7K0NG19-F1
#
_entry.id   AF-A0A7K0NG19-F1
#
_cell.length_a   1.000
_cell.length_b   1.000
_cell.length_c   1.000
_cell.angle_alpha   90.00
_cell.angle_beta   90.00
_cell.angle_gamma   90.00
#
_symmetry.space_group_name_H-M   'P 1'
#
loop_
_entity.id
_entity.type
_entity.pdbx_description
1 polymer ?
#
loop_
_entity_poly.entity_id
_entity_poly.type
_entity_poly.pdbx_seq_one_letter_code
_entity_poly.pdbx_strand_id
1 'polypeptide(L)'
;DARSFKMIELERVDAAIRNLTPTNPECRIEIQGGINRPPLELSATTALYERLEKVAATNGFAPVGSAQVGGASDGNFAAAAGAPTLDGLGAVGSGAHALSEWVQISAMTERANLIHEFIKDLIK
;
A
#
# COMPACT_ATOMS: atom_id res chain seq x y z
N ASP A 1 2.34 18.33 2.00
CA ASP A 1 2.16 16.87 1.87
C ASP A 1 3.52 16.23 2.03
N ALA A 2 3.61 15.15 2.80
CA ALA A 2 4.84 14.38 2.97
C ALA A 2 4.52 12.89 2.84
N ARG A 3 5.23 12.20 1.95
CA ARG A 3 5.05 10.78 1.68
C ARG A 3 6.39 10.07 1.78
N SER A 4 6.36 8.88 2.34
CA SER A 4 7.51 8.00 2.42
C SER A 4 7.02 6.55 2.44
N PHE A 5 7.89 5.64 2.01
CA PHE A 5 7.68 4.20 2.15
C PHE A 5 8.14 3.66 3.52
N LYS A 6 8.61 4.53 4.41
CA LYS A 6 9.09 4.15 5.75
C LYS A 6 8.53 5.07 6.82
N MET A 7 8.03 4.49 7.90
CA MET A 7 7.42 5.22 9.01
C MET A 7 8.44 6.18 9.65
N ILE A 8 9.67 5.70 9.85
CA ILE A 8 10.77 6.49 10.45
C ILE A 8 11.03 7.80 9.70
N GLU A 9 10.77 7.83 8.40
CA GLU A 9 11.02 9.03 7.61
C GLU A 9 9.86 10.02 7.65
N LEU A 10 8.62 9.53 7.78
CA LEU A 10 7.49 10.40 8.11
C LEU A 10 7.67 11.02 9.50
N GLU A 11 8.13 10.25 10.48
CA GLU A 11 8.42 10.72 11.84
C GLU A 11 9.53 11.77 11.85
N ARG A 12 10.61 11.57 11.08
CA ARG A 12 11.68 12.56 10.92
C ARG A 12 11.16 13.88 10.37
N VAL A 13 10.29 13.83 9.36
CA VAL A 13 9.71 15.03 8.74
C VAL A 13 8.73 15.73 9.69
N ASP A 14 7.84 14.99 10.36
CA ASP A 14 6.91 15.54 11.34
C ASP A 14 7.66 16.22 12.50
N ALA A 15 8.71 15.58 13.03
CA ALA A 15 9.57 16.17 14.05
C ALA A 15 10.26 17.45 13.58
N ALA A 16 10.78 17.48 12.34
CA ALA A 16 11.40 18.68 11.78
C ALA A 16 10.42 19.85 11.65
N ILE A 17 9.17 19.57 11.23
CA ILE A 17 8.11 20.58 11.13
C ILE A 17 7.73 21.10 12.51
N ARG A 18 7.55 20.21 13.49
CA ARG A 18 7.19 20.59 14.88
C ARG A 18 8.26 21.40 15.60
N ASN A 19 9.52 21.23 15.22
CA ASN A 19 10.64 21.96 15.80
C ASN A 19 10.88 23.33 15.15
N LEU A 20 10.02 23.77 14.22
CA LEU A 20 10.13 25.11 13.65
C LEU A 20 9.91 26.18 14.72
N THR A 21 10.82 27.14 14.77
CA THR A 21 10.72 28.32 15.62
C THR A 21 10.39 29.55 14.77
N PRO A 22 9.54 30.48 15.25
CA PRO A 22 9.27 31.71 14.54
C PRO A 22 10.54 32.58 14.51
N THR A 23 10.84 33.15 13.34
CA THR A 23 11.96 34.10 13.20
C THR A 23 11.59 35.50 13.72
N ASN A 24 10.31 35.86 13.68
CA ASN A 24 9.79 37.09 14.30
C ASN A 24 9.34 36.78 15.75
N PRO A 25 9.88 37.47 16.76
CA PRO A 25 9.53 37.25 18.17
C PRO A 25 8.07 37.59 18.54
N GLU A 26 7.35 38.36 17.72
CA GLU A 26 5.93 38.67 17.92
C GLU A 26 4.98 37.60 17.37
N CYS A 27 5.51 36.58 16.67
CA CYS A 27 4.72 35.53 16.05
C CYS A 27 4.68 34.25 16.87
N ARG A 28 3.57 33.51 16.77
CA ARG A 28 3.42 32.13 17.26
C ARG A 28 3.19 31.18 16.09
N ILE A 29 3.82 30.01 16.12
CA ILE A 29 3.53 28.90 15.23
C ILE A 29 2.64 27.91 15.99
N GLU A 30 1.55 27.46 15.37
CA GLU A 30 0.71 26.37 15.86
C GLU A 30 0.60 25.31 14.77
N ILE A 31 0.96 24.06 15.11
CA ILE A 31 0.99 22.94 14.18
C ILE A 31 -0.05 21.92 14.64
N GLN A 32 -1.01 21.64 13.77
CA GLN A 32 -2.08 20.69 14.00
C GLN A 32 -1.98 19.51 13.03
N GLY A 33 -2.62 18.40 13.38
CA GLY A 33 -2.56 17.15 12.61
C GLY A 33 -1.26 16.37 12.86
N GLY A 34 -0.85 15.60 11.86
CA GLY A 34 0.32 14.71 11.92
C GLY A 34 0.19 13.60 10.88
N ILE A 35 0.89 12.50 11.11
CA ILE A 35 0.87 11.33 10.24
C ILE A 35 -0.49 10.63 10.34
N ASN A 36 -1.29 10.70 9.27
CA ASN A 36 -2.64 10.10 9.21
C ASN A 36 -2.75 8.93 8.21
N ARG A 37 -1.69 8.67 7.43
CA ARG A 37 -1.60 7.54 6.51
C ARG A 37 -0.20 6.91 6.68
N PRO A 38 -0.07 5.87 7.52
CA PRO A 38 1.19 5.15 7.66
C PRO A 38 1.55 4.46 6.33
N PRO A 39 2.83 4.19 6.06
CA PRO A 39 3.22 3.47 4.86
C PRO A 39 2.86 1.98 4.95
N LEU A 40 2.57 1.38 3.80
CA LEU A 40 2.58 -0.07 3.66
C LEU A 40 4.04 -0.52 3.43
N GLU A 41 4.74 -0.83 4.52
CA GLU A 41 6.13 -1.27 4.44
C GLU A 41 6.25 -2.71 3.92
N LEU A 42 7.33 -3.00 3.19
CA LEU A 42 7.59 -4.32 2.62
C LEU A 42 7.59 -5.44 3.68
N SER A 43 7.99 -5.16 4.91
CA SER A 43 7.99 -6.13 6.01
C SER A 43 6.60 -6.73 6.26
N ALA A 44 5.51 -5.99 6.03
CA ALA A 44 4.14 -6.48 6.16
C ALA A 44 3.67 -7.27 4.92
N THR A 45 4.33 -7.12 3.77
CA THR A 45 3.85 -7.59 2.47
C THR A 45 4.65 -8.76 1.89
N THR A 46 5.99 -8.77 2.06
CA THR A 46 6.90 -9.65 1.34
C THR A 46 6.51 -11.13 1.46
N ALA A 47 6.22 -11.62 2.66
CA ALA A 47 5.89 -13.03 2.87
C ALA A 47 4.60 -13.45 2.12
N LEU A 48 3.57 -12.60 2.11
CA LEU A 48 2.32 -12.86 1.39
C LEU A 48 2.54 -12.78 -0.13
N TYR A 49 3.33 -11.82 -0.60
CA TYR A 49 3.66 -11.69 -2.01
C TYR A 49 4.43 -12.91 -2.54
N GLU A 50 5.47 -13.34 -1.84
CA GLU A 50 6.24 -14.53 -2.21
C GLU A 50 5.37 -15.80 -2.20
N ARG A 51 4.40 -15.86 -1.29
CA ARG A 51 3.44 -16.96 -1.22
C ARG A 51 2.46 -16.93 -2.41
N LEU A 52 1.95 -15.75 -2.76
CA LEU A 52 1.11 -15.56 -3.95
C LEU A 52 1.85 -15.96 -5.24
N GLU A 53 3.11 -15.57 -5.42
CA GLU A 53 3.91 -15.95 -6.59
C GLU A 53 4.12 -17.47 -6.69
N LYS A 54 4.33 -18.16 -5.56
CA LYS A 54 4.41 -19.63 -5.53
C LYS A 54 3.10 -20.29 -5.92
N VAL A 55 1.97 -19.75 -5.45
CA VAL A 55 0.63 -20.22 -5.83
C VAL A 55 0.39 -19.99 -7.32
N ALA A 56 0.78 -18.82 -7.85
CA ALA A 56 0.69 -18.50 -9.26
C ALA A 56 1.44 -19.53 -10.11
N ALA A 57 2.73 -19.74 -9.81
CA ALA A 57 3.58 -20.68 -10.53
C ALA A 57 3.06 -22.13 -10.47
N THR A 58 2.61 -22.58 -9.31
CA THR A 58 2.14 -23.96 -9.09
C THR A 58 0.84 -24.26 -9.86
N ASN A 59 0.01 -23.24 -10.09
CA ASN A 59 -1.27 -23.37 -10.80
C ASN A 59 -1.18 -22.91 -12.27
N GLY A 60 0.03 -22.65 -12.78
CA GLY A 60 0.25 -22.29 -14.19
C GLY A 60 -0.16 -20.87 -14.57
N PHE A 61 -0.34 -19.97 -13.59
CA PHE A 61 -0.53 -18.54 -13.86
C PHE A 61 0.80 -17.89 -14.25
N ALA A 62 0.72 -16.80 -15.02
CA ALA A 62 1.86 -15.96 -15.29
C ALA A 62 2.38 -15.29 -13.99
N PRO A 63 3.65 -14.86 -13.95
CA PRO A 63 4.17 -14.07 -12.82
C PRO A 63 3.27 -12.87 -12.52
N VAL A 64 2.92 -12.68 -11.25
CA VAL A 64 1.97 -11.63 -10.85
C VAL A 64 2.62 -10.26 -10.94
N GLY A 65 3.89 -10.18 -10.53
CA GLY A 65 4.64 -8.94 -10.43
C GLY A 65 4.22 -8.10 -9.24
N SER A 66 4.96 -7.04 -8.99
CA SER A 66 4.69 -6.10 -7.90
C SER A 66 5.04 -4.68 -8.29
N ALA A 67 4.40 -3.73 -7.62
CA ALA A 67 4.70 -2.32 -7.73
C ALA A 67 4.61 -1.67 -6.35
N GLN A 68 5.49 -0.71 -6.09
CA GLN A 68 5.38 0.18 -4.95
C GLN A 68 4.90 1.54 -5.47
N VAL A 69 3.77 2.02 -4.95
CA VAL A 69 3.09 3.22 -5.46
C VAL A 69 2.93 4.27 -4.37
N GLY A 70 2.89 5.55 -4.75
CA GLY A 70 2.78 6.67 -3.80
C GLY A 70 1.38 6.90 -3.21
N GLY A 71 0.41 6.04 -3.52
CA GLY A 71 -0.95 6.07 -2.98
C GLY A 71 -1.08 5.38 -1.63
N ALA A 72 -2.30 5.36 -1.10
CA ALA A 72 -2.66 4.62 0.11
C ALA A 72 -4.01 3.93 -0.07
N SER A 73 -4.22 2.86 0.68
CA SER A 73 -5.47 2.11 0.78
C SER A 73 -5.78 1.79 2.24
N ASP A 74 -6.86 1.04 2.50
CA ASP A 74 -7.14 0.50 3.83
C ASP A 74 -6.07 -0.52 4.29
N GLY A 75 -5.32 -1.09 3.34
CA GLY A 75 -4.20 -1.98 3.63
C GLY A 75 -3.09 -1.29 4.43
N ASN A 76 -2.89 0.03 4.25
CA ASN A 76 -1.95 0.80 5.06
C ASN A 76 -2.30 0.75 6.55
N PHE A 77 -3.59 0.82 6.89
CA PHE A 77 -4.04 0.78 8.28
C PHE A 77 -3.95 -0.63 8.87
N ALA A 78 -4.33 -1.65 8.09
CA ALA A 78 -4.20 -3.04 8.51
C ALA A 78 -2.73 -3.39 8.82
N ALA A 79 -1.80 -2.99 7.94
CA ALA A 79 -0.37 -3.18 8.15
C ALA A 79 0.14 -2.44 9.39
N ALA A 80 -0.27 -1.17 9.59
CA ALA A 80 0.11 -0.40 10.76
C ALA A 80 -0.46 -0.97 12.08
N ALA A 81 -1.60 -1.66 12.02
CA ALA A 81 -2.15 -2.41 13.15
C ALA A 81 -1.43 -3.74 13.42
N GLY A 82 -0.44 -4.11 12.60
CA GLY A 82 0.39 -5.30 12.76
C GLY A 82 -0.05 -6.51 11.95
N ALA A 83 -1.05 -6.38 11.07
CA ALA A 83 -1.50 -7.48 10.23
C ALA A 83 -0.58 -7.64 9.00
N PRO A 84 -0.13 -8.86 8.66
CA PRO A 84 0.42 -9.14 7.34
C PRO A 84 -0.58 -8.69 6.26
N THR A 85 -0.13 -7.88 5.31
CA THR A 85 -1.01 -7.22 4.35
C THR A 85 -0.41 -7.25 2.95
N LEU A 86 -1.19 -7.78 2.00
CA LEU A 86 -0.92 -7.71 0.57
C LEU A 86 -2.08 -6.97 -0.10
N ASP A 87 -1.75 -5.89 -0.81
CA ASP A 87 -2.70 -5.04 -1.53
C ASP A 87 -2.50 -5.17 -3.05
N GLY A 88 -3.35 -4.53 -3.84
CA GLY A 88 -3.25 -4.53 -5.30
C GLY A 88 -3.75 -5.81 -5.97
N LEU A 89 -4.51 -6.64 -5.25
CA LEU A 89 -5.10 -7.88 -5.76
C LEU A 89 -6.39 -7.66 -6.57
N GLY A 90 -6.74 -6.40 -6.83
CA GLY A 90 -7.98 -6.03 -7.51
C GLY A 90 -7.98 -6.27 -9.03
N ALA A 91 -8.90 -5.59 -9.69
CA ALA A 91 -9.10 -5.69 -11.13
C ALA A 91 -7.88 -5.20 -11.93
N VAL A 92 -7.59 -5.87 -13.05
CA VAL A 92 -6.63 -5.41 -14.06
C VAL A 92 -7.28 -4.33 -14.91
N GLY A 93 -6.67 -3.15 -14.95
CA GLY A 93 -7.22 -1.99 -15.65
C GLY A 93 -6.32 -0.77 -15.51
N SER A 94 -6.86 0.41 -15.82
CA SER A 94 -6.13 1.67 -15.67
C SER A 94 -7.07 2.85 -15.48
N GLY A 95 -6.49 4.02 -15.20
CA GLY A 95 -7.22 5.28 -15.11
C GLY A 95 -8.16 5.38 -13.90
N ALA A 96 -7.94 4.60 -12.84
CA ALA A 96 -8.73 4.67 -11.61
C ALA A 96 -8.86 6.12 -11.13
N HIS A 97 -10.07 6.53 -10.76
CA HIS A 97 -10.41 7.91 -10.35
C HIS A 97 -10.35 8.95 -11.48
N ALA A 98 -10.46 8.55 -12.74
CA ALA A 98 -10.51 9.45 -13.90
C ALA A 98 -11.62 9.07 -14.89
N LEU A 99 -11.99 9.99 -15.78
CA LEU A 99 -12.95 9.71 -16.86
C LEU A 99 -12.46 8.61 -17.82
N SER A 100 -11.15 8.36 -17.83
CA SER A 100 -10.51 7.29 -18.57
C SER A 100 -10.43 5.98 -17.77
N GLU A 101 -11.19 5.81 -16.70
CA GLU A 101 -11.22 4.57 -15.91
C GLU A 101 -11.77 3.40 -16.73
N TRP A 102 -11.06 2.27 -16.73
CA TRP A 102 -11.50 1.06 -17.40
C TRP A 102 -10.91 -0.20 -16.76
N VAL A 103 -11.54 -1.34 -17.05
CA VAL A 103 -11.14 -2.67 -16.61
C VAL A 103 -11.03 -3.63 -17.79
N GLN A 104 -10.04 -4.52 -17.77
CA GLN A 104 -9.88 -5.57 -18.76
C GLN A 104 -10.77 -6.77 -18.42
N ILE A 105 -11.97 -6.83 -19.02
CA ILE A 105 -12.94 -7.90 -18.73
C ILE A 105 -12.33 -9.30 -18.89
N SER A 106 -11.53 -9.53 -19.94
CA SER A 106 -10.89 -10.83 -20.20
C SER A 106 -9.91 -11.28 -19.12
N ALA A 107 -9.39 -10.37 -18.30
CA ALA A 107 -8.47 -10.68 -17.20
C ALA A 107 -9.18 -10.97 -15.86
N MET A 108 -10.47 -10.69 -15.74
CA MET A 108 -11.19 -10.78 -14.45
C MET A 108 -11.30 -12.23 -13.95
N THR A 109 -11.61 -13.17 -14.85
CA THR A 109 -11.72 -14.59 -14.49
C THR A 109 -10.39 -15.15 -14.00
N GLU A 110 -9.29 -14.85 -14.70
CA GLU A 110 -7.95 -15.29 -14.27
C GLU A 110 -7.59 -14.71 -12.90
N ARG A 111 -7.84 -13.41 -12.68
CA ARG A 111 -7.58 -12.75 -11.39
C ARG A 111 -8.39 -13.37 -10.26
N ALA A 112 -9.68 -13.66 -10.47
CA ALA A 112 -10.54 -14.30 -9.48
C ALA A 112 -10.05 -15.71 -9.14
N ASN A 113 -9.64 -16.49 -10.14
CA ASN A 113 -9.11 -17.84 -9.94
C ASN A 113 -7.78 -17.84 -9.17
N LEU A 114 -6.87 -16.90 -9.47
CA LEU A 114 -5.62 -16.74 -8.73
C LEU A 114 -5.89 -16.43 -7.25
N ILE A 115 -6.79 -15.48 -6.96
CA ILE A 115 -7.15 -15.12 -5.58
C ILE A 115 -7.81 -16.31 -4.87
N HIS A 116 -8.66 -17.06 -5.56
CA HIS A 116 -9.26 -18.28 -5.03
C HIS A 116 -8.21 -19.30 -4.59
N GLU A 117 -7.23 -19.61 -5.45
CA GLU A 117 -6.14 -20.52 -5.11
C GLU A 117 -5.25 -19.98 -3.98
N PHE A 118 -5.03 -18.66 -3.94
CA PHE A 118 -4.27 -18.03 -2.86
C PHE A 118 -5.00 -18.13 -1.51
N ILE A 119 -6.31 -17.87 -1.47
CA ILE A 119 -7.13 -18.06 -0.27
C ILE A 119 -7.07 -19.52 0.19
N LYS A 120 -7.22 -20.48 -0.74
CA LYS A 120 -7.10 -21.91 -0.43
C LYS A 120 -5.75 -22.28 0.16
N ASP A 121 -4.68 -21.67 -0.31
CA ASP A 121 -3.35 -21.86 0.26
C ASP A 121 -3.27 -21.26 1.68
N LEU A 122 -3.78 -20.04 1.89
CA LEU A 122 -3.74 -19.36 3.20
C LEU A 122 -4.49 -20.09 4.32
N ILE A 123 -5.58 -20.79 4.01
CA ILE A 123 -6.44 -21.47 5.00
C ILE A 123 -6.11 -22.95 5.21
N LYS A 124 -5.12 -23.49 4.51
CA LYS A 124 -4.58 -24.84 4.76
C LYS A 124 -3.53 -24.78 5.86
#